data_AF-A0A1V4YXL8-F1
#
_entry.id   AF-A0A1V4YXL8-F1
#
_cell.length_a   1.000
_cell.length_b   1.000
_cell.length_c   1.000
_cell.angle_alpha   90.00
_cell.angle_beta   90.00
_cell.angle_gamma   90.00
#
_symmetry.space_group_name_H-M   'P 1'
#
loop_
_entity.id
_entity.type
_entity.pdbx_description
1 polymer ?
#
loop_
_entity_poly.entity_id
_entity_poly.type
_entity_poly.pdbx_seq_one_letter_code
_entity_poly.pdbx_strand_id
1 'polypeptide(L)'
;MTDDVDPKKMVERYVEQMISMAKEAGHMLDKTISAMERSSKELLSNISQDTKGNTEEIKRLASEVMGQVRQDIPKVRAELHELEARAREKLREFERRQG
;
A
#
# COMPACT_ATOMS: atom_id res chain seq x y z
N MET A 1 23.19 -21.25 -28.39
CA MET A 1 22.08 -20.39 -28.84
C MET A 1 21.94 -19.30 -27.79
N THR A 2 22.45 -18.11 -28.08
CA THR A 2 22.17 -16.92 -27.29
C THR A 2 20.68 -16.67 -27.41
N ASP A 3 19.94 -16.84 -26.31
CA ASP A 3 18.56 -16.38 -26.23
C ASP A 3 18.56 -14.89 -26.61
N ASP A 4 18.01 -14.62 -27.79
CA ASP A 4 17.79 -13.28 -28.31
C ASP A 4 16.63 -12.69 -27.50
N VAL A 5 16.94 -12.28 -26.26
CA VAL A 5 15.94 -11.70 -25.38
C VAL A 5 15.61 -10.32 -25.94
N ASP A 6 14.49 -10.25 -26.66
CA ASP A 6 13.95 -9.03 -27.22
C ASP A 6 13.91 -7.93 -26.13
N PRO A 7 14.75 -6.87 -26.25
CA PRO A 7 14.81 -5.79 -25.28
C PRO A 7 13.45 -5.12 -25.06
N LYS A 8 12.56 -5.14 -26.06
CA LYS A 8 11.19 -4.63 -25.95
C LYS A 8 10.36 -5.46 -24.97
N LYS A 9 10.37 -6.78 -25.12
CA LYS A 9 9.66 -7.70 -24.22
C LYS A 9 10.20 -7.64 -22.78
N MET A 10 11.50 -7.37 -22.62
CA MET A 10 12.08 -7.13 -21.29
C MET A 10 11.50 -5.87 -20.65
N VAL A 11 11.52 -4.74 -21.37
CA VAL A 11 11.01 -3.47 -20.86
C VAL A 11 9.52 -3.55 -20.52
N GLU A 12 8.71 -4.17 -21.40
CA GLU A 12 7.29 -4.41 -21.16
C GLU A 12 7.07 -5.22 -19.87
N ARG A 13 7.78 -6.35 -19.71
CA ARG A 13 7.68 -7.20 -18.50
C ARG A 13 8.11 -6.47 -17.24
N TYR A 14 9.17 -5.67 -17.28
CA TYR A 14 9.63 -4.89 -16.12
C TYR A 14 8.57 -3.87 -15.67
N VAL A 15 7.96 -3.17 -16.63
CA VAL A 15 6.90 -2.20 -16.33
C VAL A 15 5.66 -2.89 -15.79
N GLU A 16 5.25 -4.02 -16.37
CA GLU A 16 4.14 -4.83 -15.87
C GLU A 16 4.37 -5.33 -14.44
N GLN A 17 5.58 -5.80 -14.14
CA GLN A 17 5.96 -6.20 -12.79
C GLN A 17 5.88 -5.04 -11.79
N MET A 18 6.40 -3.86 -12.15
CA MET A 18 6.28 -2.67 -11.31
C MET A 18 4.82 -2.28 -11.03
N ILE A 19 3.96 -2.37 -12.04
CA ILE A 19 2.52 -2.10 -11.88
C ILE A 19 1.87 -3.14 -10.95
N SER A 20 2.21 -4.42 -11.08
CA SER A 20 1.69 -5.48 -10.20
C SER A 20 2.10 -5.23 -8.75
N MET A 21 3.38 -4.93 -8.52
CA MET A 21 3.92 -4.63 -7.19
C MET A 21 3.22 -3.42 -6.55
N ALA A 22 2.99 -2.35 -7.32
CA ALA A 22 2.31 -1.17 -6.80
C ALA A 22 0.86 -1.48 -6.39
N LYS A 23 0.14 -2.29 -7.17
CA LYS A 23 -1.23 -2.73 -6.86
C LYS A 23 -1.28 -3.63 -5.64
N GLU A 24 -0.37 -4.59 -5.54
CA GLU A 24 -0.29 -5.49 -4.39
C GLU A 24 0.05 -4.74 -3.10
N ALA A 25 0.98 -3.78 -3.17
CA ALA A 25 1.31 -2.92 -2.04
C ALA A 25 0.09 -2.08 -1.59
N GLY A 26 -0.64 -1.48 -2.53
CA GLY A 26 -1.88 -0.75 -2.23
C GLY A 26 -2.92 -1.62 -1.52
N HIS A 27 -3.17 -2.82 -2.04
CA HIS A 27 -4.12 -3.77 -1.45
C HIS A 27 -3.70 -4.25 -0.06
N MET A 28 -2.40 -4.48 0.16
CA MET A 28 -1.88 -4.85 1.47
C MET A 28 -2.02 -3.73 2.50
N LEU A 29 -1.84 -2.46 2.09
CA LEU A 29 -2.07 -1.31 2.95
C LEU A 29 -3.54 -1.21 3.37
N ASP A 30 -4.48 -1.38 2.43
CA ASP A 30 -5.91 -1.35 2.72
C ASP A 30 -6.33 -2.47 3.70
N LYS A 31 -5.81 -3.69 3.50
CA LYS A 31 -6.02 -4.82 4.41
C LYS A 31 -5.47 -4.56 5.80
N THR A 32 -4.28 -3.97 5.88
CA THR A 32 -3.62 -3.65 7.15
C THR A 32 -4.41 -2.62 7.94
N ILE A 33 -4.86 -1.53 7.29
CA ILE A 33 -5.75 -0.54 7.94
C ILE A 33 -7.00 -1.23 8.48
N SER A 34 -7.66 -2.02 7.64
CA SER A 34 -8.91 -2.69 8.01
C SER A 34 -8.74 -3.69 9.16
N ALA A 35 -7.56 -4.31 9.28
CA ALA A 35 -7.22 -5.17 10.41
C ALA A 35 -6.98 -4.33 11.68
N MET A 36 -6.20 -3.25 11.59
CA MET A 36 -5.91 -2.37 12.72
C MET A 36 -7.18 -1.69 13.26
N GLU A 37 -8.08 -1.24 12.39
CA GLU A 37 -9.37 -0.67 12.81
C GLU A 37 -10.25 -1.68 13.56
N ARG A 38 -10.25 -2.94 13.13
CA ARG A 38 -10.99 -4.01 13.82
C ARG A 38 -10.37 -4.32 15.17
N SER A 39 -9.06 -4.54 15.23
CA SER A 39 -8.36 -4.83 16.50
C SER A 39 -8.49 -3.68 17.49
N SER A 40 -8.45 -2.42 17.04
CA SER A 40 -8.67 -1.25 17.89
C SER A 40 -10.09 -1.24 18.49
N LYS A 41 -11.11 -1.55 17.70
CA LYS A 41 -12.51 -1.65 18.18
C LYS A 41 -12.71 -2.81 19.16
N GLU A 42 -12.10 -3.96 18.90
CA GLU A 42 -12.15 -5.12 19.80
C GLU A 42 -11.45 -4.82 21.13
N LEU A 43 -10.26 -4.22 21.07
CA LEU A 43 -9.53 -3.77 22.26
C LEU A 43 -10.37 -2.81 23.09
N LEU A 44 -11.11 -1.89 22.47
CA LEU A 44 -12.01 -0.96 23.16
C LEU A 44 -13.21 -1.68 23.82
N SER A 45 -13.73 -2.72 23.19
CA SER A 45 -14.91 -3.47 23.68
C SER A 45 -14.58 -4.44 24.82
N ASN A 46 -13.36 -4.94 24.91
CA ASN A 46 -12.95 -5.98 25.86
C ASN A 46 -12.40 -5.43 27.20
N ILE A 47 -12.52 -4.13 27.43
CA ILE A 47 -11.96 -3.46 28.61
C ILE A 47 -12.91 -3.64 29.79
N SER A 48 -12.49 -4.45 30.77
CA SER A 48 -13.25 -4.62 32.01
C SER A 48 -13.18 -3.35 32.86
N GLN A 49 -14.23 -3.08 33.65
CA GLN A 49 -14.31 -1.90 34.51
C GLN A 49 -13.19 -1.82 35.57
N ASP A 50 -12.50 -2.93 35.84
CA ASP A 50 -11.44 -3.04 36.86
C ASP A 50 -10.04 -2.62 36.37
N THR A 51 -9.85 -2.47 35.05
CA THR A 51 -8.54 -2.12 34.45
C THR A 51 -8.43 -0.68 33.95
N LYS A 52 -9.49 0.12 34.13
CA LYS A 52 -9.72 1.46 33.53
C LYS A 52 -8.49 2.36 33.43
N GLY A 53 -7.65 2.43 34.46
CA GLY A 53 -6.47 3.31 34.47
C GLY A 53 -5.43 2.94 33.40
N ASN A 54 -5.00 1.68 33.35
CA ASN A 54 -4.03 1.21 32.35
C ASN A 54 -4.64 1.12 30.95
N THR A 55 -5.96 0.94 30.85
CA THR A 55 -6.61 0.84 29.54
C THR A 55 -6.81 2.18 28.86
N GLU A 56 -6.99 3.29 29.57
CA GLU A 56 -7.07 4.62 28.93
C GLU A 56 -5.75 5.03 28.24
N GLU A 57 -4.59 4.67 28.82
CA GLU A 57 -3.29 4.95 28.20
C GLU A 57 -3.08 4.09 26.93
N ILE A 58 -3.48 2.81 26.96
CA ILE A 58 -3.44 1.92 25.80
C ILE A 58 -4.41 2.42 24.70
N LYS A 59 -5.61 2.88 25.06
CA LYS A 59 -6.55 3.49 24.11
C LYS A 59 -5.95 4.71 23.44
N ARG A 60 -5.31 5.59 24.22
CA ARG A 60 -4.69 6.80 23.71
C ARG A 60 -3.56 6.46 22.74
N LEU A 61 -2.66 5.55 23.12
CA LEU A 61 -1.58 5.07 22.24
C LEU A 61 -2.13 4.46 20.95
N ALA A 62 -3.14 3.58 21.04
CA ALA A 62 -3.77 2.99 19.87
C ALA A 62 -4.42 4.06 18.97
N SER A 63 -5.07 5.07 19.55
CA SER A 63 -5.67 6.17 18.79
C SER A 63 -4.63 7.07 18.13
N GLU A 64 -3.52 7.36 18.81
CA GLU A 64 -2.40 8.16 18.26
C GLU A 64 -1.75 7.43 17.07
N VAL A 65 -1.45 6.14 17.23
CA VAL A 65 -0.91 5.30 16.14
C VAL A 65 -1.89 5.22 14.97
N MET A 66 -3.18 4.98 15.23
CA MET A 66 -4.20 4.97 14.17
C MET A 66 -4.34 6.32 13.47
N GLY A 67 -4.17 7.42 14.21
CA GLY A 67 -4.18 8.78 13.65
C GLY A 67 -3.03 8.99 12.66
N GLN A 68 -1.81 8.59 13.03
CA GLN A 68 -0.63 8.65 12.16
C GLN A 68 -0.81 7.78 10.92
N VAL A 69 -1.25 6.53 11.09
CA VAL A 69 -1.50 5.59 9.99
C VAL A 69 -2.55 6.12 9.01
N ARG A 70 -3.65 6.71 9.51
CA ARG A 70 -4.67 7.36 8.67
C ARG A 70 -4.17 8.60 7.94
N GLN A 71 -3.13 9.26 8.45
CA GLN A 71 -2.53 10.41 7.80
C GLN A 71 -1.55 10.01 6.70
N ASP A 72 -0.76 8.96 6.92
CA ASP A 72 0.35 8.60 6.04
C ASP A 72 -0.04 7.63 4.93
N ILE A 73 -0.95 6.69 5.18
CA ILE A 73 -1.36 5.73 4.13
C ILE A 73 -1.99 6.41 2.91
N PRO A 74 -2.85 7.44 3.03
CA PRO A 74 -3.34 8.16 1.84
C PRO A 74 -2.22 8.76 0.99
N LYS A 75 -1.11 9.21 1.61
CA LYS A 75 0.06 9.75 0.89
C LYS A 75 0.81 8.63 0.16
N VAL A 76 1.12 7.54 0.86
CA VAL A 76 1.77 6.36 0.27
C VAL A 76 0.92 5.80 -0.88
N ARG A 77 -0.40 5.77 -0.72
CA ARG A 77 -1.34 5.35 -1.77
C ARG A 77 -1.29 6.27 -2.98
N ALA A 78 -1.24 7.59 -2.77
CA ALA A 78 -1.12 8.56 -3.85
C ALA A 78 0.20 8.37 -4.62
N GLU A 79 1.31 8.17 -3.91
CA GLU A 79 2.62 7.91 -4.52
C GLU A 79 2.64 6.61 -5.34
N LEU A 80 2.03 5.53 -4.84
CA LEU A 80 1.90 4.25 -5.57
C LEU A 80 1.06 4.41 -6.84
N HIS A 81 -0.05 5.15 -6.78
CA HIS A 81 -0.86 5.43 -7.96
C HIS A 81 -0.13 6.29 -8.98
N GLU A 82 0.62 7.29 -8.52
CA GLU A 82 1.41 8.14 -9.40
C GLU A 82 2.53 7.35 -10.08
N LEU A 83 3.19 6.45 -9.33
CA LEU A 83 4.16 5.53 -9.90
C LEU A 83 3.53 4.62 -10.96
N GLU A 84 2.35 4.06 -10.72
CA GLU A 84 1.61 3.26 -11.71
C GLU A 84 1.32 4.10 -12.97
N ALA A 85 0.81 5.33 -12.80
CA ALA A 85 0.46 6.20 -13.92
C ALA A 85 1.69 6.55 -14.78
N ARG A 86 2.81 6.91 -14.14
CA ARG A 86 4.08 7.22 -14.82
C ARG A 86 4.64 5.99 -15.54
N ALA A 87 4.57 4.81 -14.93
CA ALA A 87 5.03 3.56 -15.54
C ALA A 87 4.20 3.22 -16.79
N ARG A 88 2.87 3.35 -16.71
CA ARG A 88 1.95 3.16 -17.87
C ARG A 88 2.19 4.19 -18.97
N GLU A 89 2.47 5.44 -18.61
CA GLU A 89 2.80 6.47 -19.60
C GLU A 89 4.10 6.15 -20.33
N LYS A 90 5.15 5.76 -19.61
CA LYS A 90 6.44 5.36 -20.21
C LYS A 90 6.30 4.17 -21.15
N LEU A 91 5.47 3.19 -20.80
CA LEU A 91 5.17 2.06 -21.67
C LEU A 91 4.53 2.52 -22.99
N ARG A 92 3.50 3.36 -22.91
CA ARG A 92 2.81 3.90 -24.09
C ARG A 92 3.69 4.81 -24.94
N GLU A 93 4.63 5.54 -24.35
CA GLU A 93 5.63 6.31 -25.09
C GLU A 93 6.58 5.40 -25.85
N PHE A 94 7.04 4.31 -25.21
CA PHE A 94 7.91 3.33 -25.82
C PHE A 94 7.23 2.60 -26.98
N GLU A 95 5.99 2.14 -26.80
CA GLU A 95 5.16 1.55 -27.86
C GLU A 95 5.00 2.49 -29.06
N ARG A 96 4.76 3.79 -28.82
CA ARG A 96 4.61 4.81 -29.88
C ARG A 96 5.91 5.16 -30.62
N ARG A 97 7.07 5.00 -29.99
CA ARG A 97 8.39 5.26 -30.63
C ARG A 97 8.90 4.08 -31.46
N GLN A 98 8.32 2.90 -31.27
CA GLN A 98 8.75 1.63 -31.87
C GLN A 98 7.76 1.11 -32.94
N GLY A 99 6.64 1.80 -33.16
CA GLY A 99 5.70 1.55 -34.25
C GLY A 99 5.83 2.62 -35.33
#